data_AF-A0A7S0B9M3-F1
#
_entry.id   AF-A0A7S0B9M3-F1
#
_cell.length_a   1.000
_cell.length_b   1.000
_cell.length_c   1.000
_cell.angle_alpha   90.00
_cell.angle_beta   90.00
_cell.angle_gamma   90.00
#
_symmetry.space_group_name_H-M   'P 1'
#
loop_
_entity.id
_entity.type
_entity.pdbx_description
1 polymer ?
#
loop_
_entity_poly.entity_id
_entity_poly.type
_entity_poly.pdbx_seq_one_letter_code
_entity_poly.pdbx_strand_id
1 'polypeptide(L)'
;SFFHSVSHKSLHAEKLSLHTLPSDGECAMKGMKFQCRVAVEKPRILAMYDNKEARVSLVHLRTKTPIILDSAIPKRLYLPRGEQEYTLRMELGTKIREHPTRIYWPAWCLTLRQGPSGKHCPEGQLLKKSDARRDHLCLETTCTKDDIPHCCAQAATCAAFNLTCPAKTVLRP
;
A
#
# COMPACT_ATOMS: atom_id res chain seq x y z
N SER A 1 58.01 7.02 -9.82
CA SER A 1 56.73 7.59 -9.40
C SER A 1 55.65 6.53 -9.50
N PHE A 2 55.21 5.97 -8.37
CA PHE A 2 54.14 4.96 -8.32
C PHE A 2 52.79 5.67 -8.37
N PHE A 3 52.05 5.49 -9.46
CA PHE A 3 50.64 5.91 -9.54
C PHE A 3 49.77 4.86 -8.85
N HIS A 4 49.30 5.16 -7.64
CA HIS A 4 48.21 4.42 -7.03
C HIS A 4 46.91 4.74 -7.78
N SER A 5 46.44 3.77 -8.57
CA SER A 5 45.09 3.77 -9.12
C SER A 5 44.09 3.60 -7.96
N VAL A 6 43.43 4.69 -7.58
CA VAL A 6 42.30 4.66 -6.64
C VAL A 6 41.11 4.12 -7.42
N SER A 7 40.85 2.84 -7.27
CA SER A 7 39.62 2.20 -7.74
C SER A 7 38.45 2.78 -6.96
N HIS A 8 37.74 3.75 -7.55
CA HIS A 8 36.43 4.17 -7.10
C HIS A 8 35.48 2.99 -7.26
N LYS A 9 35.39 2.13 -6.24
CA LYS A 9 34.26 1.21 -6.07
C LYS A 9 33.00 2.07 -6.07
N SER A 10 32.27 2.02 -7.18
CA SER A 10 30.90 2.52 -7.25
C SER A 10 30.16 1.94 -6.06
N LEU A 11 29.75 2.81 -5.13
CA LEU A 11 28.90 2.49 -4.01
C LEU A 11 27.61 1.93 -4.60
N HIS A 12 27.51 0.60 -4.67
CA HIS A 12 26.27 -0.07 -5.03
C HIS A 12 25.15 0.57 -4.20
N ALA A 13 24.16 1.15 -4.88
CA ALA A 13 23.00 1.73 -4.22
C ALA A 13 22.36 0.63 -3.37
N GLU A 14 22.50 0.74 -2.05
CA GLU A 14 21.94 -0.22 -1.10
C GLU A 14 20.44 -0.31 -1.33
N LYS A 15 19.98 -1.49 -1.74
CA LYS A 15 18.58 -1.72 -2.05
C LYS A 15 17.83 -1.99 -0.75
N LEU A 16 16.98 -1.06 -0.35
CA LEU A 16 16.02 -1.23 0.73
C LEU A 16 14.61 -1.17 0.16
N SER A 17 13.79 -2.16 0.48
CA SER A 17 12.36 -2.15 0.14
C SER A 17 11.52 -2.62 1.31
N LEU A 18 10.30 -2.09 1.37
CA LEU A 18 9.31 -2.40 2.40
C LEU A 18 8.07 -2.95 1.71
N HIS A 19 7.54 -4.04 2.24
CA HIS A 19 6.41 -4.78 1.68
C HIS A 19 5.44 -5.14 2.79
N THR A 20 4.21 -5.41 2.40
CA THR A 20 3.26 -6.20 3.20
C THR A 20 2.95 -7.49 2.45
N LEU A 21 2.44 -8.50 3.14
CA LEU A 21 1.94 -9.67 2.43
C LEU A 21 0.70 -9.30 1.60
N PRO A 22 0.50 -9.89 0.39
CA PRO A 22 -0.53 -9.42 -0.55
C PRO A 22 -1.97 -9.41 -0.01
N SER A 23 -2.26 -10.28 0.95
CA SER A 23 -3.57 -10.34 1.64
C SER A 23 -3.75 -9.26 2.70
N ASP A 24 -2.65 -8.69 3.18
CA ASP A 24 -2.62 -7.78 4.32
C ASP A 24 -2.57 -6.32 3.87
N GLY A 25 -2.10 -6.07 2.64
CA GLY A 25 -2.02 -4.74 2.07
C GLY A 25 -1.02 -4.63 0.92
N GLU A 26 -0.49 -3.42 0.72
CA GLU A 26 0.68 -3.17 -0.12
C GLU A 26 1.51 -2.00 0.41
N CYS A 27 2.79 -1.95 0.04
CA CYS A 27 3.66 -0.80 0.28
C CYS A 27 4.31 -0.35 -1.04
N ALA A 28 4.45 0.95 -1.21
CA ALA A 28 5.16 1.53 -2.34
C ALA A 28 6.06 2.70 -1.88
N MET A 29 7.18 2.88 -2.56
CA MET A 29 8.03 4.05 -2.39
C MET A 29 7.50 5.18 -3.28
N LYS A 30 7.19 6.34 -2.70
CA LYS A 30 6.81 7.56 -3.43
C LYS A 30 7.81 8.66 -3.08
N GLY A 31 8.78 8.90 -3.97
CA GLY A 31 9.92 9.77 -3.66
C GLY A 31 10.82 9.13 -2.60
N MET A 32 11.06 9.81 -1.48
CA MET A 32 11.89 9.30 -0.37
C MET A 32 11.08 8.66 0.79
N LYS A 33 9.76 8.54 0.64
CA LYS A 33 8.86 8.01 1.68
C LYS A 33 8.21 6.69 1.23
N PHE A 34 7.98 5.81 2.19
CA PHE A 34 7.13 4.63 2.01
C PHE A 34 5.68 4.96 2.36
N GLN A 35 4.77 4.44 1.55
CA GLN A 35 3.33 4.47 1.82
C GLN A 35 2.80 3.05 1.80
N CYS A 36 2.23 2.62 2.91
CA CYS A 36 1.68 1.29 3.10
C CYS A 36 0.18 1.35 3.36
N ARG A 37 -0.59 0.78 2.44
CA ARG A 37 -2.03 0.58 2.57
C ARG A 37 -2.27 -0.77 3.22
N VAL A 38 -3.03 -0.82 4.31
CA VAL A 38 -3.32 -2.08 5.01
C VAL A 38 -4.82 -2.34 5.07
N ALA A 39 -5.19 -3.61 4.92
CA ALA A 39 -6.58 -4.07 4.89
C ALA A 39 -6.96 -4.88 6.14
N VAL A 40 -6.02 -5.09 7.06
CA VAL A 40 -6.17 -5.92 8.25
C VAL A 40 -5.56 -5.24 9.47
N GLU A 41 -6.01 -5.62 10.66
CA GLU A 41 -5.56 -5.03 11.94
C GLU A 41 -4.16 -5.44 12.35
N LYS A 42 -3.75 -6.64 11.92
CA LYS A 42 -2.45 -7.21 12.23
C LYS A 42 -1.67 -7.52 10.95
N PRO A 43 -1.32 -6.52 10.13
CA PRO A 43 -0.62 -6.79 8.88
C PRO A 43 0.77 -7.34 9.16
N ARG A 44 1.21 -8.20 8.25
CA ARG A 44 2.58 -8.71 8.20
C ARG A 44 3.40 -7.80 7.30
N ILE A 45 4.36 -7.10 7.89
CA ILE A 45 5.27 -6.18 7.23
C ILE A 45 6.63 -6.86 7.06
N LEU A 46 7.24 -6.67 5.90
CA LEU A 46 8.51 -7.25 5.53
C LEU A 46 9.45 -6.17 5.02
N ALA A 47 10.66 -6.10 5.56
CA ALA A 47 11.75 -5.36 4.94
C ALA A 47 12.64 -6.34 4.16
N MET A 48 13.11 -5.90 2.99
CA MET A 48 14.11 -6.61 2.21
C MET A 48 15.29 -5.69 1.94
N TYR A 49 16.48 -6.20 2.24
CA TYR A 49 17.75 -5.48 2.07
C TYR A 49 18.90 -6.46 1.88
N ASP A 50 19.90 -6.04 1.10
CA ASP A 50 21.00 -6.93 0.67
C ASP A 50 22.17 -6.98 1.67
N ASN A 51 22.32 -5.97 2.53
CA ASN A 51 23.43 -5.89 3.48
C ASN A 51 23.13 -6.66 4.77
N LYS A 52 23.85 -7.75 5.03
CA LYS A 52 23.67 -8.63 6.20
C LYS A 52 24.02 -7.97 7.54
N GLU A 53 24.85 -6.94 7.54
CA GLU A 53 25.21 -6.18 8.75
C GLU A 53 24.15 -5.13 9.09
N ALA A 54 23.23 -4.85 8.16
CA ALA A 54 22.22 -3.84 8.38
C ALA A 54 21.21 -4.28 9.43
N ARG A 55 20.92 -3.37 10.37
CA ARG A 55 19.78 -3.49 11.28
C ARG A 55 18.67 -2.59 10.80
N VAL A 56 17.56 -3.19 10.38
CA VAL A 56 16.39 -2.44 9.93
C VAL A 56 15.33 -2.48 11.03
N SER A 57 14.79 -1.32 11.35
CA SER A 57 13.68 -1.18 12.29
C SER A 57 12.64 -0.22 11.77
N LEU A 58 11.39 -0.47 12.14
CA LEU A 58 10.29 0.46 11.95
C LEU A 58 10.03 1.15 13.29
N VAL A 59 10.31 2.45 13.36
CA VAL A 59 10.23 3.23 14.61
C VAL A 59 8.97 4.07 14.60
N HIS A 60 8.07 3.84 15.54
CA HIS A 60 6.84 4.63 15.64
C HIS A 60 7.15 6.08 16.03
N LEU A 61 6.63 7.06 15.28
CA LEU A 61 7.06 8.46 15.43
C LEU A 61 6.74 9.04 16.82
N ARG A 62 5.56 8.70 17.38
CA ARG A 62 5.13 9.15 18.72
C ARG A 62 5.78 8.38 19.87
N THR A 63 5.63 7.05 19.91
CA THR A 63 6.10 6.25 21.05
C THR A 63 7.60 5.99 21.04
N LYS A 64 8.28 6.27 19.92
CA LYS A 64 9.71 5.96 19.67
C LYS A 64 10.05 4.49 19.86
N THR A 65 9.06 3.61 19.86
CA THR A 65 9.26 2.17 20.01
C THR A 65 9.76 1.57 18.69
N PRO A 66 10.94 0.92 18.68
CA PRO A 66 11.44 0.26 17.49
C PRO A 66 10.84 -1.14 17.33
N ILE A 67 10.45 -1.49 16.11
CA ILE A 67 10.07 -2.85 15.70
C ILE A 67 11.16 -3.37 14.78
N ILE A 68 11.92 -4.38 15.21
CA ILE A 68 13.01 -4.95 14.43
C ILE A 68 12.43 -5.75 13.25
N LEU A 69 12.89 -5.44 12.03
CA LEU A 69 12.50 -6.09 10.79
C LEU A 69 13.68 -6.87 10.22
N ASP A 70 13.77 -8.16 10.56
CA ASP A 70 14.77 -9.05 9.99
C ASP A 70 14.53 -9.25 8.48
N SER A 71 15.59 -9.21 7.67
CA SER A 71 15.48 -9.32 6.21
C SER A 71 14.71 -10.58 5.79
N ALA A 72 13.73 -10.42 4.91
CA ALA A 72 12.89 -11.50 4.39
C ALA A 72 12.05 -12.28 5.46
N ILE A 73 11.94 -11.77 6.71
CA ILE A 73 11.07 -12.35 7.75
C ILE A 73 9.92 -11.40 8.07
N PRO A 74 8.67 -11.73 7.72
CA PRO A 74 7.52 -10.88 8.01
C PRO A 74 7.27 -10.73 9.51
N LYS A 75 7.05 -9.51 9.97
CA LYS A 75 6.67 -9.18 11.36
C LYS A 75 5.22 -8.73 11.42
N ARG A 76 4.47 -9.24 12.40
CA ARG A 76 3.11 -8.77 12.68
C ARG A 76 3.18 -7.46 13.44
N LEU A 77 2.47 -6.46 12.93
CA LEU A 77 2.31 -5.17 13.59
C LEU A 77 0.86 -5.00 14.03
N TYR A 78 0.60 -4.54 15.25
CA TYR A 78 -0.75 -4.13 15.63
C TYR A 78 -0.96 -2.67 15.18
N LEU A 79 -1.94 -2.44 14.32
CA LEU A 79 -2.26 -1.11 13.82
C LEU A 79 -3.69 -0.73 14.21
N PRO A 80 -3.87 0.24 15.13
CA PRO A 80 -5.19 0.81 15.34
C PRO A 80 -5.69 1.42 14.03
N ARG A 81 -7.02 1.51 13.87
CA ARG A 81 -7.62 2.16 12.71
C ARG A 81 -7.11 3.60 12.56
N GLY A 82 -7.06 4.05 11.31
CA GLY A 82 -6.60 5.39 10.95
C GLY A 82 -5.20 5.38 10.36
N GLU A 83 -4.48 6.47 10.56
CA GLU A 83 -3.16 6.70 9.99
C GLU A 83 -2.10 6.69 11.09
N GLN A 84 -0.98 6.03 10.79
CA GLN A 84 0.16 5.93 11.67
C GLN A 84 1.44 6.32 10.92
N GLU A 85 2.29 7.09 11.59
CA GLU A 85 3.56 7.56 11.06
C GLU A 85 4.71 6.84 11.74
N TYR A 86 5.61 6.32 10.90
CA TYR A 86 6.80 5.60 11.29
C TYR A 86 8.02 6.16 10.56
N THR A 87 9.20 5.79 11.05
CA THR A 87 10.46 5.94 10.33
C THR A 87 11.04 4.54 10.11
N LEU A 88 11.24 4.16 8.86
CA LEU A 88 12.02 2.96 8.53
C LEU A 88 13.51 3.35 8.64
N ARG A 89 14.14 2.88 9.71
CA ARG A 89 15.52 3.19 10.07
C ARG A 89 16.42 2.00 9.73
N MET A 90 17.44 2.24 8.93
CA MET A 90 18.46 1.27 8.54
C MET A 90 19.81 1.71 9.11
N GLU A 91 20.37 0.89 9.99
CA GLU A 91 21.67 1.13 10.63
C GLU A 91 22.72 0.23 9.99
N LEU A 92 23.83 0.84 9.54
CA LEU A 92 24.93 0.24 8.81
C LEU A 92 26.25 0.65 9.48
N GLY A 93 26.63 -0.06 10.54
CA GLY A 93 27.72 0.37 11.41
C GLY A 93 27.44 1.73 12.04
N THR A 94 28.17 2.77 11.63
CA THR A 94 27.97 4.16 12.09
C THR A 94 27.03 4.98 11.21
N LYS A 95 26.65 4.47 10.03
CA LYS A 95 25.75 5.17 9.12
C LYS A 95 24.30 4.81 9.45
N ILE A 96 23.45 5.83 9.55
CA ILE A 96 22.01 5.68 9.75
C ILE A 96 21.31 6.29 8.55
N ARG A 97 20.37 5.55 7.97
CA ARG A 97 19.44 6.04 6.94
C ARG A 97 18.03 5.93 7.45
N GLU A 98 17.23 6.95 7.18
CA GLU A 98 15.86 7.04 7.63
C GLU A 98 14.94 7.34 6.47
N HIS A 99 13.84 6.58 6.38
CA HIS A 99 12.80 6.76 5.37
C HIS A 99 11.46 6.98 6.07
N PRO A 100 10.84 8.15 5.94
CA PRO A 100 9.49 8.38 6.44
C PRO A 100 8.55 7.32 5.88
N THR A 101 7.75 6.71 6.75
CA THR A 101 6.88 5.59 6.41
C THR A 101 5.49 5.84 6.96
N ARG A 102 4.53 6.01 6.06
CA ARG A 102 3.11 6.19 6.39
C ARG A 102 2.41 4.85 6.25
N ILE A 103 1.78 4.37 7.32
CA ILE A 103 0.95 3.17 7.28
C ILE A 103 -0.47 3.56 7.64
N TYR A 104 -1.42 3.27 6.76
CA TYR A 104 -2.79 3.73 6.95
C TYR A 104 -3.81 2.71 6.49
N TRP A 105 -4.98 2.81 7.10
CA TRP A 105 -6.19 2.12 6.69
C TRP A 105 -6.90 2.96 5.63
N PRO A 106 -6.97 2.48 4.38
CA PRO A 106 -7.70 3.21 3.36
C PRO A 106 -9.22 3.16 3.63
N ALA A 107 -9.93 4.13 3.08
CA ALA A 107 -11.39 4.10 3.08
C ALA A 107 -11.91 2.95 2.22
N TRP A 108 -13.15 2.52 2.47
CA TRP A 108 -13.80 1.54 1.61
C TRP A 108 -14.40 2.23 0.39
N CYS A 109 -14.36 1.60 -0.78
CA CYS A 109 -14.99 2.08 -2.02
C CYS A 109 -16.48 2.43 -1.85
N LEU A 110 -17.18 1.79 -0.91
CA LEU A 110 -18.57 2.12 -0.54
C LEU A 110 -18.73 3.52 0.09
N THR A 111 -17.65 4.17 0.50
CA THR A 111 -17.66 5.54 1.03
C THR A 111 -17.37 6.59 -0.04
N LEU A 112 -17.06 6.16 -1.27
CA LEU A 112 -16.94 7.05 -2.43
C LEU A 112 -18.22 7.88 -2.53
N ARG A 113 -18.06 9.19 -2.31
CA ARG A 113 -19.16 10.07 -1.94
C ARG A 113 -20.28 9.99 -2.98
N GLN A 114 -21.44 9.63 -2.44
CA GLN A 114 -22.76 9.71 -3.04
C GLN A 114 -22.90 11.01 -3.83
N GLY A 115 -23.03 10.90 -5.15
CA GLY A 115 -23.45 12.04 -5.98
C GLY A 115 -24.82 12.57 -5.54
N PRO A 116 -25.34 13.64 -6.17
CA PRO A 116 -26.64 14.24 -5.81
C PRO A 116 -27.83 13.26 -5.86
N SER A 117 -27.65 12.07 -6.44
CA SER A 117 -28.61 10.97 -6.52
C SER A 117 -28.39 9.83 -5.52
N GLY A 118 -27.46 9.94 -4.56
CA GLY A 118 -27.16 8.86 -3.62
C GLY A 118 -26.33 7.71 -4.21
N LYS A 119 -25.89 7.83 -5.47
CA LYS A 119 -25.15 6.77 -6.18
C LYS A 119 -23.63 6.88 -5.96
N HIS A 120 -22.99 5.75 -5.66
CA HIS A 120 -21.54 5.63 -5.36
C HIS A 120 -20.65 5.77 -6.60
N CYS A 121 -21.11 5.24 -7.74
CA CYS A 121 -20.39 5.29 -9.01
C CYS A 121 -21.12 6.23 -9.99
N PRO A 122 -20.42 6.79 -10.99
CA PRO A 122 -21.03 7.55 -12.08
C PRO A 122 -22.15 6.77 -12.78
N GLU A 123 -23.01 7.48 -13.49
CA GLU A 123 -24.04 6.85 -14.32
C GLU A 123 -23.41 5.87 -15.32
N GLY A 124 -24.07 4.72 -15.51
CA GLY A 124 -23.54 3.63 -16.33
C GLY A 124 -22.53 2.72 -15.63
N GLN A 125 -22.09 3.03 -14.40
CA GLN A 125 -21.10 2.24 -13.66
C GLN A 125 -21.65 1.64 -12.37
N LEU A 126 -21.03 0.55 -11.91
CA LEU A 126 -21.30 -0.15 -10.66
C LEU A 126 -20.00 -0.36 -9.89
N LEU A 127 -20.11 -0.54 -8.57
CA LEU A 127 -18.96 -0.99 -7.76
C LEU A 127 -18.44 -2.32 -8.31
N LYS A 128 -17.12 -2.43 -8.45
CA LYS A 128 -16.48 -3.67 -8.90
C LYS A 128 -16.79 -4.80 -7.92
N LYS A 129 -17.26 -5.91 -8.46
CA LYS A 129 -17.27 -7.18 -7.73
C LYS A 129 -15.90 -7.81 -7.87
N SER A 130 -15.09 -7.74 -6.83
CA SER A 130 -13.82 -8.48 -6.72
C SER A 130 -13.85 -9.34 -5.46
N ASP A 131 -13.20 -10.49 -5.50
CA ASP A 131 -13.02 -11.30 -4.29
C ASP A 131 -11.84 -10.78 -3.45
N ALA A 132 -10.97 -9.95 -4.04
CA ALA A 132 -9.82 -9.40 -3.34
C ALA A 132 -10.26 -8.19 -2.50
N ARG A 133 -10.13 -8.30 -1.16
CA ARG A 133 -10.46 -7.22 -0.20
C ARG A 133 -9.84 -5.87 -0.56
N ARG A 134 -8.63 -5.86 -1.12
CA ARG A 134 -7.91 -4.64 -1.50
C ARG A 134 -8.57 -3.86 -2.63
N ASP A 135 -9.29 -4.53 -3.53
CA ASP A 135 -9.96 -3.89 -4.67
C ASP A 135 -11.23 -3.15 -4.24
N HIS A 136 -11.64 -3.32 -2.97
CA HIS A 136 -12.74 -2.61 -2.33
C HIS A 136 -12.25 -1.46 -1.45
N LEU A 137 -10.96 -1.13 -1.49
CA LEU A 137 -10.35 -0.06 -0.72
C LEU A 137 -9.95 1.09 -1.66
N CYS A 138 -10.13 2.31 -1.20
CA CYS A 138 -9.66 3.50 -1.88
C CYS A 138 -8.13 3.60 -1.78
N LEU A 139 -7.55 4.47 -2.60
CA LEU A 139 -6.11 4.67 -2.64
C LEU A 139 -5.60 5.39 -1.39
N GLU A 140 -6.47 6.12 -0.69
CA GLU A 140 -6.15 6.94 0.48
C GLU A 140 -7.16 6.70 1.63
N THR A 141 -6.99 7.40 2.75
CA THR A 141 -7.87 7.32 3.93
C THR A 141 -9.29 7.83 3.69
N THR A 142 -9.51 8.54 2.58
CA THR A 142 -10.81 9.02 2.11
C THR A 142 -10.87 8.81 0.60
N CYS A 143 -12.02 8.34 0.11
CA CYS A 143 -12.23 8.15 -1.32
C CYS A 143 -12.41 9.49 -2.05
N THR A 144 -11.75 9.66 -3.18
CA THR A 144 -11.85 10.80 -4.10
C THR A 144 -12.36 10.34 -5.47
N LYS A 145 -12.57 11.28 -6.39
CA LYS A 145 -12.94 10.94 -7.77
C LYS A 145 -11.87 10.10 -8.48
N ASP A 146 -10.62 10.16 -8.03
CA ASP A 146 -9.51 9.38 -8.60
C ASP A 146 -9.63 7.89 -8.26
N ASP A 147 -10.44 7.54 -7.27
CA ASP A 147 -10.76 6.16 -6.93
C ASP A 147 -11.83 5.55 -7.85
N ILE A 148 -12.53 6.33 -8.68
CA ILE A 148 -13.59 5.81 -9.57
C ILE A 148 -13.06 4.68 -10.47
N PRO A 149 -11.93 4.81 -11.20
CA PRO A 149 -11.44 3.72 -12.05
C PRO A 149 -11.01 2.48 -11.25
N HIS A 150 -10.66 2.66 -9.97
CA HIS A 150 -10.30 1.57 -9.07
C HIS A 150 -11.56 0.85 -8.56
N CYS A 151 -12.50 1.61 -7.98
CA CYS A 151 -13.69 1.14 -7.29
C CYS A 151 -14.88 0.80 -8.19
N CYS A 152 -14.98 1.41 -9.37
CA CYS A 152 -16.13 1.30 -10.27
C CYS A 152 -15.76 0.64 -11.60
N ALA A 153 -16.70 -0.10 -12.18
CA ALA A 153 -16.61 -0.67 -13.51
C ALA A 153 -17.89 -0.37 -14.29
N GLN A 154 -17.80 -0.42 -15.61
CA GLN A 154 -18.97 -0.31 -16.48
C GLN A 154 -19.99 -1.39 -16.13
N ALA A 155 -21.24 -0.99 -15.99
CA ALA A 155 -22.33 -1.91 -15.81
C ALA A 155 -22.49 -2.74 -17.08
N ALA A 156 -22.57 -4.06 -16.95
CA ALA A 156 -22.93 -4.90 -18.08
C ALA A 156 -24.34 -4.54 -18.56
N THR A 157 -24.56 -4.56 -19.87
CA THR A 157 -25.91 -4.45 -20.46
C THR A 157 -26.57 -5.81 -20.48
N CYS A 158 -27.91 -5.87 -20.58
CA CYS A 158 -28.60 -7.15 -20.74
C CYS A 158 -28.13 -7.95 -21.96
N ALA A 159 -27.64 -7.28 -23.01
CA ALA A 159 -27.10 -7.94 -24.20
C ALA A 159 -25.81 -8.73 -23.93
N ALA A 160 -25.12 -8.49 -22.80
CA ALA A 160 -23.94 -9.25 -22.41
C ALA A 160 -24.27 -10.64 -21.81
N PHE A 161 -25.55 -10.97 -21.61
CA PHE A 161 -26.00 -12.22 -21.00
C PHE A 161 -26.78 -13.06 -22.01
N ASN A 162 -26.31 -14.28 -22.28
CA ASN A 162 -26.91 -15.18 -23.28
C ASN A 162 -28.26 -15.79 -22.88
N LEU A 163 -28.71 -15.63 -21.63
CA LEU A 163 -29.89 -16.34 -21.10
C LEU A 163 -30.87 -15.42 -20.38
N THR A 164 -30.48 -14.88 -19.23
CA THR A 164 -31.37 -14.05 -18.41
C THR A 164 -30.58 -12.90 -17.83
N CYS A 165 -31.11 -11.69 -18.02
CA CYS A 165 -30.51 -10.48 -17.51
C CYS A 165 -30.65 -10.42 -15.98
N PRO A 166 -29.55 -10.44 -15.20
CA PRO A 166 -29.63 -10.49 -13.74
C PRO A 166 -30.20 -9.18 -13.19
N ALA A 167 -31.18 -9.30 -12.28
CA ALA A 167 -31.87 -8.14 -11.72
C ALA A 167 -30.92 -7.27 -10.87
N LYS A 168 -31.02 -5.94 -11.01
CA LYS A 168 -30.31 -4.91 -10.20
C LYS A 168 -28.78 -4.86 -10.37
N THR A 169 -28.21 -5.56 -11.35
CA THR A 169 -26.74 -5.59 -11.56
C THR A 169 -26.32 -5.13 -12.96
N VAL A 170 -27.24 -4.59 -13.75
CA VAL A 170 -27.10 -4.30 -15.17
C VAL A 170 -27.87 -3.05 -15.53
N LEU A 171 -27.44 -2.35 -16.57
CA LEU A 171 -28.25 -1.30 -17.18
C LEU A 171 -29.37 -1.97 -17.97
N ARG A 172 -30.61 -1.66 -17.61
CA ARG A 172 -31.79 -1.99 -18.42
C ARG A 172 -31.96 -0.85 -19.43
N PRO A 173 -32.00 -1.14 -20.74
CA PRO A 173 -32.36 -0.13 -21.74
C PRO A 173 -33.79 0.39 -21.52
#